data_AF-A0A4P6F2I8-F1
#
_entry.id   AF-A0A4P6F2I8-F1
#
_cell.length_a   1.000
_cell.length_b   1.000
_cell.length_c   1.000
_cell.angle_alpha   90.00
_cell.angle_beta   90.00
_cell.angle_gamma   90.00
#
_symmetry.space_group_name_H-M   'P 1'
#
loop_
_entity.id
_entity.type
_entity.pdbx_description
1 polymer ?
#
loop_
_entity_poly.entity_id
_entity_poly.type
_entity_poly.pdbx_seq_one_letter_code
_entity_poly.pdbx_strand_id
1 'polypeptide(L)'
;MKGIRDALRANLARIVDRSGHSQDWVAKAMQERGHKWHQTTVYKVLNGRRKVEVTEALDLADVLGVTLGALLGRQPQDTASEYRKGYTDGHNAATSELVAFLAKQIGEGA
;
A
#
# COMPACT_ATOMS: atom_id res chain seq x y z
N MET A 1 -0.96 -13.24 8.32
CA MET A 1 -0.93 -11.92 7.63
C MET A 1 0.01 -11.00 8.39
N LYS A 2 1.10 -10.50 7.78
CA LYS A 2 2.02 -9.55 8.47
C LYS A 2 1.25 -8.25 8.74
N GLY A 3 1.29 -7.72 9.96
CA GLY A 3 0.56 -6.50 10.28
C GLY A 3 1.12 -5.31 9.51
N ILE A 4 0.31 -4.28 9.26
CA ILE A 4 0.72 -3.06 8.54
C ILE A 4 1.99 -2.41 9.12
N ARG A 5 2.15 -2.52 10.45
CA ARG A 5 3.35 -2.07 11.18
C ARG A 5 4.60 -2.90 10.84
N ASP A 6 4.46 -4.20 10.68
CA ASP A 6 5.57 -5.08 10.29
C ASP A 6 5.98 -4.88 8.84
N ALA A 7 5.01 -4.58 7.97
CA ALA A 7 5.25 -4.24 6.57
C ALA A 7 5.99 -2.90 6.44
N LEU A 8 5.52 -1.85 7.13
CA LEU A 8 6.21 -0.56 7.20
C LEU A 8 7.66 -0.72 7.69
N ARG A 9 7.87 -1.48 8.77
CA ARG A 9 9.21 -1.76 9.30
C ARG A 9 10.11 -2.43 8.26
N ALA A 10 9.64 -3.52 7.66
CA ALA A 10 10.43 -4.30 6.72
C ALA A 10 10.77 -3.48 5.47
N ASN A 11 9.84 -2.66 4.99
CA ASN A 11 10.06 -1.81 3.82
C ASN A 11 10.98 -0.64 4.12
N LEU A 12 10.81 0.04 5.26
CA LEU A 12 11.71 1.11 5.68
C LEU A 12 13.15 0.60 5.75
N ALA A 13 13.39 -0.53 6.44
CA ALA A 13 14.71 -1.15 6.52
C ALA A 13 15.28 -1.45 5.12
N ARG A 14 14.52 -2.15 4.29
CA ARG A 14 14.92 -2.54 2.93
C ARG A 14 15.21 -1.34 2.01
N ILE A 15 14.50 -0.22 2.16
CA ILE A 15 14.72 0.96 1.33
C ILE A 15 15.95 1.73 1.81
N VAL A 16 16.10 1.89 3.12
CA VAL A 16 17.28 2.52 3.74
C VAL A 16 18.55 1.76 3.37
N ASP A 17 18.55 0.42 3.48
CA ASP A 17 19.69 -0.43 3.13
C ASP A 17 20.06 -0.32 1.63
N ARG A 18 19.07 -0.27 0.73
CA ARG A 18 19.31 -0.18 -0.73
C ARG A 18 19.74 1.20 -1.20
N SER A 19 19.31 2.25 -0.51
CA SER A 19 19.69 3.63 -0.84
C SER A 19 21.02 4.06 -0.22
N GLY A 20 21.54 3.28 0.73
CA GLY A 20 22.77 3.62 1.46
C GLY A 20 22.60 4.77 2.45
N HIS A 21 21.36 5.21 2.71
CA HIS A 21 21.10 6.28 3.66
C HIS A 21 21.25 5.79 5.10
N SER A 22 21.72 6.66 5.99
CA SER A 22 21.80 6.37 7.42
C SER A 22 20.48 6.69 8.13
N GLN A 23 20.28 6.14 9.34
CA GLN A 23 19.13 6.52 10.17
C GLN A 23 19.14 8.01 10.54
N ASP A 24 20.32 8.63 10.65
CA ASP A 24 20.45 10.06 10.89
C ASP A 24 20.00 10.88 9.68
N TRP A 25 20.31 10.43 8.47
CA TRP A 25 19.82 11.05 7.24
C TRP A 25 18.28 11.05 7.19
N VAL A 26 17.64 9.92 7.50
CA VAL A 26 16.17 9.82 7.53
C VAL A 26 15.59 10.77 8.58
N ALA A 27 16.21 10.85 9.76
CA ALA A 27 15.77 11.75 10.81
C ALA A 27 15.83 13.21 10.37
N LYS A 28 16.94 13.65 9.74
CA LYS A 28 17.09 15.00 9.20
C LYS A 28 16.06 15.32 8.13
N ALA A 29 15.87 14.43 7.16
CA ALA A 29 14.89 14.62 6.09
C ALA A 29 13.44 14.77 6.61
N MET A 30 13.13 14.10 7.73
CA MET A 30 11.84 14.23 8.42
C MET A 30 11.74 15.49 9.27
N GLN A 31 12.84 15.95 9.90
CA GLN A 31 12.89 17.24 10.59
C GLN A 31 12.67 18.41 9.62
N GLU A 32 13.25 18.36 8.43
CA GLU A 32 13.05 19.36 7.36
C GLU A 32 11.57 19.46 6.93
N ARG A 33 10.80 18.39 7.12
CA ARG A 33 9.35 18.35 6.89
C ARG A 33 8.51 18.69 8.13
N GLY A 34 9.16 19.16 9.20
CA GLY A 34 8.50 19.61 10.44
C GLY A 34 8.24 18.52 11.48
N HIS A 35 8.73 17.29 11.26
CA HIS A 35 8.55 16.20 12.22
C HIS A 35 9.62 16.20 13.30
N LYS A 36 9.24 15.91 14.55
CA LYS A 36 10.18 15.78 15.68
C LYS A 36 10.88 14.42 15.67
N TRP A 37 11.54 14.10 14.56
CA TRP A 37 12.25 12.84 14.36
C TRP A 37 13.72 13.01 14.73
N HIS A 38 14.22 12.13 15.59
CA HIS A 38 15.65 11.97 15.83
C HIS A 38 16.08 10.59 15.35
N GLN A 39 17.39 10.32 15.29
CA GLN A 39 17.90 9.00 14.95
C GLN A 39 17.28 7.90 15.85
N THR A 40 17.05 8.20 17.13
CA THR A 40 16.37 7.29 18.07
C THR A 40 14.90 7.04 17.73
N THR A 41 14.21 8.00 17.11
CA THR A 41 12.86 7.83 16.56
C THR A 41 12.87 6.82 15.42
N VAL A 42 13.80 6.97 14.47
CA VAL A 42 13.97 6.06 13.33
C VAL A 42 14.27 4.65 13.82
N TYR A 43 15.20 4.50 14.76
CA TYR A 43 15.49 3.22 15.41
C TYR A 43 14.24 2.59 16.05
N LYS A 44 13.46 3.37 16.81
CA LYS A 44 12.24 2.85 17.46
C LYS A 44 11.19 2.42 16.43
N VAL A 45 11.03 3.14 15.31
CA VAL A 45 10.14 2.75 14.21
C VAL A 45 10.63 1.45 13.57
N LEU A 46 11.92 1.37 13.23
CA LEU A 46 12.57 0.18 12.67
C LEU A 46 12.52 -1.04 13.59
N ASN A 47 12.31 -0.86 14.88
CA ASN A 47 12.16 -1.96 15.84
C ASN A 47 10.70 -2.18 16.26
N GLY A 48 9.74 -1.48 15.65
CA GLY A 48 8.30 -1.59 15.99
C GLY A 48 7.96 -1.08 17.40
N ARG A 49 8.87 -0.34 18.04
CA ARG A 49 8.72 0.21 19.40
C ARG A 49 8.01 1.56 19.42
N ARG A 50 7.77 2.17 18.25
CA ARG A 50 7.03 3.43 18.09
C ARG A 50 6.08 3.32 16.88
N LYS A 51 4.86 3.83 17.04
CA LYS A 51 3.90 3.99 15.94
C LYS A 51 4.29 5.19 15.05
N VAL A 52 3.93 5.12 13.78
CA VAL A 52 4.10 6.22 12.84
C VAL A 52 2.72 6.79 12.56
N GLU A 53 2.57 8.10 12.74
CA GLU A 53 1.32 8.78 12.42
C GLU A 53 1.11 8.85 10.91
N VAL A 54 -0.13 9.08 10.46
CA VAL A 54 -0.44 9.07 9.02
C VAL A 54 0.33 10.15 8.25
N THR A 55 0.45 11.35 8.83
CA THR A 55 1.22 12.46 8.25
C THR A 55 2.70 12.12 8.16
N GLU A 56 3.28 11.53 9.21
CA GLU A 56 4.66 11.04 9.21
C GLU A 56 4.88 9.97 8.13
N ALA A 57 3.92 9.06 7.93
CA ALA A 57 4.04 7.99 6.95
C ALA A 57 4.00 8.52 5.50
N LEU A 58 3.20 9.55 5.23
CA LEU A 58 3.14 10.22 3.93
C LEU A 58 4.48 10.90 3.60
N ASP A 59 4.95 11.76 4.51
CA ASP A 59 6.21 12.47 4.32
C ASP A 59 7.41 11.53 4.25
N LEU A 60 7.39 10.43 5.02
CA LEU A 60 8.43 9.40 4.94
C LEU A 60 8.42 8.68 3.59
N ALA A 61 7.24 8.45 3.00
CA ALA A 61 7.15 7.86 1.67
C ALA A 61 7.79 8.77 0.61
N ASP A 62 7.52 10.08 0.71
CA ASP A 62 8.11 11.10 -0.17
C ASP A 62 9.64 11.22 0.02
N VAL A 63 10.13 11.22 1.26
CA VAL A 63 11.57 11.19 1.58
C VAL A 63 12.26 10.01 0.91
N LEU A 64 11.61 8.86 0.93
CA LEU A 64 12.16 7.60 0.42
C LEU A 64 11.89 7.37 -1.07
N GLY A 65 11.19 8.30 -1.74
CA GLY A 65 10.85 8.19 -3.15
C GLY A 65 9.95 7.00 -3.49
N VAL A 66 9.04 6.61 -2.58
CA VAL A 66 8.10 5.50 -2.79
C VAL A 66 6.67 5.95 -2.53
N THR A 67 5.68 5.20 -3.04
CA THR A 67 4.28 5.45 -2.69
C THR A 67 3.99 5.02 -1.25
N LEU A 68 3.00 5.63 -0.59
CA LEU A 68 2.54 5.21 0.73
C LEU A 68 2.12 3.73 0.73
N GLY A 69 1.48 3.26 -0.33
CA GLY A 69 1.14 1.85 -0.51
C GLY A 69 2.38 0.95 -0.45
N ALA A 70 3.40 1.26 -1.27
CA ALA A 70 4.65 0.49 -1.29
C ALA A 70 5.38 0.52 0.07
N LEU A 71 5.38 1.67 0.76
CA LEU A 71 5.93 1.78 2.12
C LEU A 71 5.18 0.85 3.09
N LEU A 72 3.85 0.81 3.03
CA LEU A 72 3.00 -0.04 3.87
C LEU A 72 2.91 -1.49 3.39
N GLY A 73 3.65 -1.87 2.34
CA GLY A 73 3.67 -3.23 1.78
C GLY A 73 2.41 -3.60 1.00
N ARG A 74 1.65 -2.61 0.56
CA ARG A 74 0.56 -2.78 -0.42
C ARG A 74 1.14 -2.70 -1.82
N GLN A 75 0.70 -3.62 -2.66
CA GLN A 75 0.92 -3.56 -4.09
C GLN A 75 -0.13 -2.63 -4.73
N PRO A 76 0.13 -2.07 -5.93
CA PRO A 76 -0.84 -1.26 -6.67
C PRO A 76 -2.21 -1.97 -6.84
N GLN A 77 -2.19 -3.31 -6.90
CA GLN A 77 -3.39 -4.13 -6.96
C GLN A 77 -4.24 -4.18 -5.70
N ASP A 78 -3.70 -3.73 -4.57
CA ASP A 78 -4.41 -3.72 -3.29
C ASP A 78 -5.27 -2.44 -3.12
N THR A 79 -5.63 -1.76 -4.22
CA THR A 79 -6.37 -0.50 -4.22
C THR A 79 -7.88 -0.68 -4.43
N ALA A 80 -8.67 0.28 -3.93
CA ALA A 80 -10.12 0.30 -4.11
C ALA A 80 -10.56 0.31 -5.60
N SER A 81 -9.68 0.72 -6.51
CA SER A 81 -9.92 0.71 -7.95
C SER A 81 -9.91 -0.70 -8.54
N GLU A 82 -9.08 -1.60 -8.02
CA GLU A 82 -9.04 -2.99 -8.49
C GLU A 82 -10.16 -3.84 -7.90
N TYR A 83 -10.60 -3.54 -6.68
CA TYR A 83 -11.89 -4.03 -6.17
C TYR A 83 -13.06 -3.58 -7.06
N ARG A 84 -13.08 -2.31 -7.50
CA ARG A 84 -14.11 -1.79 -8.39
C ARG A 84 -14.09 -2.47 -9.75
N LYS A 85 -12.90 -2.63 -10.34
CA LYS A 85 -12.72 -3.33 -11.62
C LYS A 85 -13.16 -4.78 -11.51
N GLY A 86 -12.71 -5.53 -10.50
CA GLY A 86 -13.15 -6.91 -10.27
C GLY A 86 -14.66 -7.05 -10.05
N TYR A 87 -15.28 -6.09 -9.35
CA TYR A 87 -16.74 -6.05 -9.16
C TYR A 87 -17.48 -5.79 -10.48
N THR A 88 -17.03 -4.82 -11.28
CA THR A 88 -17.66 -4.50 -12.57
C THR A 88 -17.45 -5.62 -13.59
N ASP A 89 -16.24 -6.20 -13.64
CA ASP A 89 -15.90 -7.30 -14.55
C ASP A 89 -16.70 -8.57 -14.21
N GLY A 90 -16.80 -8.91 -12.92
CA GLY A 90 -17.62 -10.03 -12.45
C GLY A 90 -19.12 -9.84 -12.68
N HIS A 91 -19.63 -8.63 -12.47
CA HIS A 91 -21.04 -8.30 -12.72
C HIS A 91 -21.41 -8.39 -14.20
N ASN A 92 -20.55 -7.89 -15.09
CA ASN A 92 -20.76 -7.94 -16.54
C ASN A 92 -20.67 -9.37 -17.09
N ALA A 93 -19.75 -10.19 -16.55
CA ALA A 93 -19.62 -11.59 -16.91
C ALA A 93 -20.88 -12.39 -16.53
N ALA A 94 -21.33 -12.28 -15.27
CA ALA A 94 -22.54 -12.95 -14.79
C ALA A 94 -23.80 -12.53 -15.57
N THR A 95 -23.90 -11.25 -15.92
CA THR A 95 -25.02 -10.73 -16.73
C THR A 95 -24.98 -11.29 -18.14
N SER A 96 -23.81 -11.39 -18.76
CA SER A 96 -23.66 -11.94 -20.11
C SER A 96 -23.98 -13.43 -20.16
N GLU A 97 -23.57 -14.19 -19.15
CA GLU A 97 -23.90 -15.62 -19.01
C GLU A 97 -25.40 -15.85 -18.83
N LEU A 98 -26.05 -15.03 -18.00
CA LEU A 98 -27.51 -15.09 -17.81
C LEU A 98 -28.26 -14.77 -19.10
N VAL A 99 -27.85 -13.73 -19.82
CA VAL A 99 -28.46 -13.36 -21.10
C VAL A 99 -28.28 -14.48 -22.13
N ALA A 100 -27.09 -15.07 -22.23
CA ALA A 100 -26.84 -16.19 -23.14
C ALA A 100 -27.68 -17.43 -22.78
N PHE A 101 -27.81 -17.73 -21.49
CA PHE A 101 -28.64 -18.82 -20.99
C PHE A 101 -30.12 -18.60 -21.34
N LEU A 102 -30.67 -17.41 -21.08
CA LEU A 102 -32.05 -17.08 -21.38
C LEU A 102 -32.32 -17.08 -22.89
N ALA A 103 -31.40 -16.56 -23.70
CA ALA A 103 -31.52 -16.60 -25.16
C ALA A 103 -31.57 -18.03 -25.70
N LYS A 104 -30.79 -18.95 -25.13
CA LYS A 104 -30.82 -20.38 -25.49
C LYS A 104 -32.16 -21.03 -25.15
N GLN A 105 -32.71 -20.74 -23.97
CA GLN A 105 -34.01 -21.28 -23.55
C GLN A 105 -35.19 -20.76 -24.39
N ILE A 106 -35.09 -19.53 -24.90
CA ILE A 106 -36.12 -18.93 -25.77
C ILE A 106 -35.99 -19.44 -27.21
N GLY A 107 -34.77 -19.67 -27.70
CA GLY A 107 -34.52 -20.16 -29.06
C GLY A 107 -34.80 -21.65 -29.29
N GLU A 108 -34.79 -22.47 -28.25
CA GLU A 108 -35.14 -23.90 -28.32
C GLU A 108 -36.66 -24.16 -28.23
N GLY A 109 -37.47 -23.11 -28.05
CA GLY A 109 -38.93 -23.18 -27.93
C GLY A 109 -39.73 -22.58 -29.10
N ALA A 110 -39.09 -22.29 -30.23
CA ALA A 110 -39.71 -21.73 -31.45
C ALA A 110 -39.71 -22.72 -32.61
#